data_AF-A0A8J9SIS9-F1
#
_entry.id   AF-A0A8J9SIS9-F1
#
_cell.length_a   1.000
_cell.length_b   1.000
_cell.length_c   1.000
_cell.angle_alpha   90.00
_cell.angle_beta   90.00
_cell.angle_gamma   90.00
#
_symmetry.space_group_name_H-M   'P 1'
#
loop_
_entity.id
_entity.type
_entity.pdbx_description
1 polymer ?
#
loop_
_entity_poly.entity_id
_entity_poly.type
_entity_poly.pdbx_seq_one_letter_code
_entity_poly.pdbx_strand_id
1 'polypeptide(L)'
;MAPKKRVAAAPAAIKKKEAPAKPVNPLFEKRSKTFGVGGVPPPKHDLHRYVRWPKYVRIQRQRRVLNQRLKVPPALNRFTKTADKNLAETVFKLLLKYRPEDKAAKKARLLREAEARAAGKEPEKKKPVVVKFGLNHVTHLVETGKASLVVIAHDVDPIELVVWLPAVCRKMNVPYIIVKGKARLGTVVHQKNAAALALTAVKSEDQRELAKIVDSARTSFNEGPRVSWGGGIMGPKSQAKARLREKELQRELAQRLG
;
A
#
# COMPACT_ATOMS: atom_id res chain seq x y z
N MET A 1 9.05 -84.23 -19.90
CA MET A 1 9.68 -83.44 -20.99
C MET A 1 8.78 -82.27 -21.34
N ALA A 2 9.24 -81.04 -21.07
CA ALA A 2 8.86 -79.83 -21.78
C ALA A 2 9.97 -78.79 -21.49
N PRO A 3 10.71 -78.29 -22.49
CA PRO A 3 11.88 -77.45 -22.27
C PRO A 3 11.46 -76.08 -21.73
N LYS A 4 12.07 -75.67 -20.60
CA LYS A 4 11.92 -74.31 -20.07
C LYS A 4 12.41 -73.32 -21.12
N LYS A 5 11.48 -72.52 -21.64
CA LYS A 5 11.69 -71.45 -22.62
C LYS A 5 12.76 -70.50 -22.08
N ARG A 6 13.95 -70.48 -22.70
CA ARG A 6 15.00 -69.49 -22.42
C ARG A 6 14.46 -68.12 -22.84
N VAL A 7 14.14 -67.29 -21.86
CA VAL A 7 13.85 -65.86 -22.08
C VAL A 7 15.18 -65.20 -22.44
N ALA A 8 15.25 -64.58 -23.63
CA ALA A 8 16.43 -63.86 -24.08
C ALA A 8 16.74 -62.69 -23.14
N ALA A 9 18.03 -62.49 -22.83
CA ALA A 9 18.49 -61.35 -22.04
C ALA A 9 18.12 -60.03 -22.74
N ALA A 10 17.70 -59.04 -21.95
CA ALA A 10 17.40 -57.70 -22.45
C ALA A 10 18.61 -57.13 -23.21
N PRO A 11 18.41 -56.44 -24.35
CA PRO A 11 19.51 -55.85 -25.10
C PRO A 11 20.27 -54.90 -24.18
N ALA A 12 21.59 -55.11 -24.09
CA ALA A 12 22.50 -54.30 -23.29
C ALA A 12 22.19 -52.82 -23.50
N ALA A 13 22.00 -52.09 -22.40
CA ALA A 13 21.78 -50.65 -22.42
C ALA A 13 22.79 -50.02 -23.39
N ILE A 14 22.29 -49.49 -24.51
CA ILE A 14 23.09 -48.72 -25.46
C ILE A 14 23.68 -47.58 -24.65
N LYS A 15 24.96 -47.71 -24.27
CA LYS A 15 25.72 -46.63 -23.64
C LYS A 15 25.51 -45.43 -24.54
N LYS A 16 24.86 -44.40 -24.00
CA LYS A 16 24.71 -43.10 -24.65
C LYS A 16 26.10 -42.73 -25.15
N LYS A 17 26.29 -42.71 -26.48
CA LYS A 17 27.58 -42.43 -27.11
C LYS A 17 28.10 -41.15 -26.45
N GLU A 18 29.21 -41.24 -25.71
CA GLU A 18 29.84 -40.05 -25.15
C GLU A 18 30.08 -39.09 -26.30
N ALA A 19 29.58 -37.87 -26.15
CA ALA A 19 29.79 -36.84 -27.16
C ALA A 19 31.30 -36.72 -27.39
N PRO A 20 31.76 -36.69 -28.67
CA PRO A 20 33.19 -36.62 -28.96
C PRO A 20 33.80 -35.44 -28.20
N ALA A 21 34.91 -35.69 -27.52
CA ALA A 21 35.62 -34.67 -26.77
C ALA A 21 35.87 -33.48 -27.70
N LYS A 22 35.29 -32.31 -27.36
CA LYS A 22 35.49 -31.09 -28.16
C LYS A 22 37.00 -30.85 -28.24
N PRO A 23 37.56 -30.55 -29.42
CA PRO A 23 38.99 -30.29 -29.55
C PRO A 23 39.37 -29.15 -28.60
N VAL A 24 40.16 -29.49 -27.57
CA VAL A 24 40.63 -28.52 -26.59
C VAL A 24 41.87 -27.86 -27.17
N ASN A 25 41.75 -26.58 -27.54
CA ASN A 25 42.90 -25.83 -28.01
C ASN A 25 43.87 -25.65 -26.82
N PRO A 26 45.13 -26.15 -26.91
CA PRO A 26 46.11 -26.06 -25.83
C PRO A 26 46.49 -24.63 -25.46
N LEU A 27 46.12 -23.63 -26.28
CA LEU A 27 46.30 -22.21 -25.98
C LEU A 27 45.30 -21.66 -24.94
N PHE A 28 44.19 -22.36 -24.67
CA PHE A 28 43.19 -21.91 -23.70
C PHE A 28 43.39 -22.60 -22.34
N GLU A 29 43.97 -21.86 -21.40
CA GLU A 29 44.20 -22.30 -20.02
C GLU A 29 43.15 -21.74 -19.05
N LYS A 30 42.70 -22.55 -18.08
CA LYS A 30 41.85 -22.09 -16.98
C LYS A 30 42.67 -21.28 -15.98
N ARG A 31 42.56 -19.95 -16.02
CA ARG A 31 43.22 -19.04 -15.06
C ARG A 31 42.24 -18.57 -14.00
N SER A 32 41.97 -19.41 -13.01
CA SER A 32 41.11 -19.05 -11.87
C SER A 32 41.76 -17.98 -11.00
N LYS A 33 40.96 -17.00 -10.60
CA LYS A 33 41.37 -15.91 -9.72
C LYS A 33 40.90 -16.18 -8.30
N THR A 34 41.81 -16.09 -7.34
CA THR A 34 41.49 -16.19 -5.91
C THR A 34 41.17 -14.80 -5.37
N PHE A 35 39.90 -14.54 -5.11
CA PHE A 35 39.44 -13.30 -4.50
C PHE A 35 39.47 -13.44 -2.98
N GLY A 36 40.02 -12.44 -2.30
CA GLY A 36 40.19 -12.46 -0.84
C GLY A 36 41.21 -11.45 -0.40
N VAL A 37 41.41 -11.33 0.91
CA VAL A 37 42.44 -10.44 1.47
C VAL A 37 43.82 -10.96 1.04
N GLY A 38 44.63 -10.11 0.42
CA GLY A 38 45.96 -10.47 -0.11
C GLY A 38 45.94 -11.20 -1.47
N GLY A 39 44.75 -11.43 -2.05
CA GLY A 39 44.59 -12.01 -3.38
C GLY A 39 44.48 -10.96 -4.49
N VAL A 40 43.86 -11.34 -5.61
CA VAL A 40 43.58 -10.40 -6.71
C VAL A 40 42.48 -9.39 -6.35
N PRO A 41 42.44 -8.20 -6.97
CA PRO A 41 41.38 -7.22 -6.74
C PRO A 41 39.98 -7.82 -6.90
N PRO A 42 39.04 -7.51 -5.99
CA PRO A 42 37.70 -8.06 -6.05
C PRO A 42 36.97 -7.58 -7.32
N PRO A 43 36.04 -8.40 -7.85
CA PRO A 43 35.20 -7.97 -8.96
C PRO A 43 34.28 -6.82 -8.51
N LYS A 44 33.67 -6.13 -9.48
CA LYS A 44 32.67 -5.11 -9.18
C LYS A 44 31.47 -5.77 -8.49
N HIS A 45 31.06 -5.23 -7.35
CA HIS A 45 29.90 -5.69 -6.58
C HIS A 45 28.84 -4.60 -6.50
N ASP A 46 27.61 -4.97 -6.13
CA ASP A 46 26.58 -3.98 -5.80
C ASP A 46 26.97 -3.22 -4.52
N LEU A 47 27.30 -1.94 -4.69
CA LEU A 47 27.66 -1.04 -3.61
C LEU A 47 26.48 -0.17 -3.14
N HIS A 48 25.24 -0.37 -3.62
CA HIS A 48 24.07 0.48 -3.35
C HIS A 48 23.85 0.78 -1.85
N ARG A 49 24.18 -0.18 -0.97
CA ARG A 49 24.11 0.00 0.50
C ARG A 49 25.17 0.95 1.05
N TYR A 50 26.35 0.99 0.43
CA TYR A 50 27.53 1.75 0.87
C TYR A 50 27.71 3.07 0.11
N VAL A 51 26.91 3.32 -0.93
CA VAL A 51 26.92 4.59 -1.67
C VAL A 51 26.69 5.78 -0.73
N ARG A 52 27.48 6.83 -0.92
CA ARG A 52 27.22 8.14 -0.33
C ARG A 52 26.02 8.79 -1.02
N TRP A 53 24.83 8.56 -0.46
CA TRP A 53 23.58 9.06 -1.03
C TRP A 53 23.50 10.60 -1.03
N PRO A 54 22.90 11.22 -2.07
CA PRO A 54 22.58 12.64 -2.09
C PRO A 54 21.83 13.09 -0.82
N LYS A 55 22.02 14.36 -0.43
CA LYS A 55 21.50 14.90 0.85
C LYS A 55 19.98 14.71 1.00
N TYR A 56 19.19 14.96 -0.05
CA TYR A 56 17.73 14.81 -0.01
C TYR A 56 17.29 13.37 0.27
N VAL A 57 17.95 12.37 -0.34
CA VAL A 57 17.68 10.94 -0.09
C VAL A 57 18.00 10.58 1.36
N ARG A 58 19.13 11.06 1.89
CA ARG A 58 19.52 10.83 3.28
C ARG A 58 18.49 11.40 4.25
N ILE A 59 18.07 12.66 4.04
CA ILE A 59 17.06 13.33 4.89
C ILE A 59 15.73 12.58 4.87
N GLN A 60 15.22 12.18 3.69
CA GLN A 60 13.97 11.43 3.58
C GLN A 60 14.04 10.08 4.31
N ARG A 61 15.16 9.35 4.15
CA ARG A 61 15.38 8.07 4.87
C ARG A 61 15.48 8.28 6.38
N GLN A 62 16.21 9.31 6.83
CA GLN A 62 16.36 9.67 8.24
C GLN A 62 15.01 10.06 8.86
N ARG A 63 14.18 10.87 8.18
CA ARG A 63 12.82 11.22 8.63
C ARG A 63 11.97 9.97 8.89
N ARG A 64 12.00 8.99 7.97
CA ARG A 64 11.29 7.71 8.15
C ARG A 64 11.81 6.91 9.35
N VAL A 65 13.13 6.85 9.52
CA VAL A 65 13.74 6.15 10.66
C VAL A 65 13.36 6.84 11.97
N LEU A 66 13.41 8.16 12.03
CA LEU A 66 13.06 8.94 13.22
C LEU A 66 11.61 8.67 13.66
N ASN A 67 10.66 8.69 12.73
CA ASN A 67 9.25 8.38 12.99
C ASN A 67 9.02 6.96 13.54
N GLN A 68 9.90 6.00 13.21
CA GLN A 68 9.82 4.63 13.76
C GLN A 68 10.44 4.54 15.16
N ARG A 69 11.47 5.34 15.44
CA ARG A 69 12.25 5.28 16.70
C ARG A 69 11.60 6.06 17.82
N LEU A 70 11.06 7.25 17.52
CA LEU A 70 10.39 8.07 18.51
C LEU A 70 9.05 7.45 18.92
N LYS A 71 8.58 7.76 20.13
CA LYS A 71 7.22 7.45 20.55
C LYS A 71 6.27 8.40 19.83
N VAL A 72 5.34 7.86 19.07
CA VAL A 72 4.39 8.63 18.26
C VAL A 72 3.06 8.75 19.00
N PRO A 73 2.54 9.97 19.22
CA PRO A 73 1.26 10.18 19.88
C PRO A 73 0.11 9.45 19.19
N PRO A 74 -0.90 8.96 19.93
CA PRO A 74 -2.09 8.28 19.39
C PRO A 74 -2.79 8.98 18.24
N ALA A 75 -2.89 10.31 18.29
CA ALA A 75 -3.55 11.11 17.26
C ALA A 75 -2.87 10.98 15.89
N LEU A 76 -1.53 10.94 15.88
CA LEU A 76 -0.73 10.73 14.67
C LEU A 76 -0.64 9.25 14.30
N ASN A 77 -0.50 8.38 15.29
CA ASN A 77 -0.38 6.93 15.07
C ASN A 77 -1.62 6.35 14.40
N ARG A 78 -2.79 6.99 14.53
CA ARG A 78 -4.03 6.59 13.84
C ARG A 78 -3.86 6.49 12.33
N PHE A 79 -3.10 7.38 11.71
CA PHE A 79 -2.87 7.36 10.26
C PHE A 79 -1.95 6.22 9.80
N THR A 80 -1.23 5.56 10.71
CA THR A 80 -0.48 4.34 10.36
C THR A 80 -1.39 3.12 10.18
N LYS A 81 -2.58 3.15 10.79
CA LYS A 81 -3.60 2.10 10.73
C LYS A 81 -4.59 2.47 9.63
N THR A 82 -4.40 1.90 8.45
CA THR A 82 -5.26 2.13 7.29
C THR A 82 -6.15 0.93 7.03
N ALA A 83 -7.19 1.13 6.23
CA ALA A 83 -8.00 0.05 5.68
C ALA A 83 -7.11 -0.98 4.98
N ASP A 84 -7.53 -2.25 5.06
CA ASP A 84 -6.92 -3.33 4.32
C ASP A 84 -7.16 -3.17 2.82
N LYS A 85 -6.48 -3.99 2.02
CA LYS A 85 -6.50 -3.85 0.56
C LYS A 85 -7.89 -4.11 -0.01
N ASN A 86 -8.64 -5.06 0.53
CA ASN A 86 -9.93 -5.48 -0.02
C ASN A 86 -10.98 -4.41 0.26
N LEU A 87 -11.05 -3.91 1.49
CA LEU A 87 -11.95 -2.80 1.83
C LEU A 87 -11.59 -1.52 1.07
N ALA A 88 -10.31 -1.23 0.86
CA ALA A 88 -9.91 -0.09 0.05
C ALA A 88 -10.37 -0.25 -1.42
N GLU A 89 -10.24 -1.43 -2.02
CA GLU A 89 -10.68 -1.66 -3.39
C GLU A 89 -12.20 -1.47 -3.58
N THR A 90 -13.02 -1.97 -2.65
CA THR A 90 -14.48 -1.76 -2.70
C THR A 90 -14.85 -0.28 -2.57
N VAL A 91 -14.22 0.43 -1.62
CA VAL A 91 -14.40 1.89 -1.47
C VAL A 91 -14.03 2.63 -2.76
N PHE A 92 -12.89 2.32 -3.37
CA PHE A 92 -12.45 3.01 -4.59
C PHE A 92 -13.35 2.68 -5.80
N LYS A 93 -13.85 1.45 -5.93
CA LYS A 93 -14.83 1.10 -6.99
C LYS A 93 -16.09 1.93 -6.87
N LEU A 94 -16.63 2.07 -5.65
CA LEU A 94 -17.79 2.93 -5.40
C LEU A 94 -17.48 4.40 -5.71
N LEU A 95 -16.37 4.94 -5.22
CA LEU A 95 -15.96 6.33 -5.46
C LEU A 95 -15.78 6.66 -6.95
N LEU A 96 -15.30 5.70 -7.75
CA LEU A 96 -15.14 5.87 -9.20
C LEU A 96 -16.47 5.98 -9.96
N LYS A 97 -17.57 5.41 -9.44
CA LYS A 97 -18.92 5.58 -10.01
C LYS A 97 -19.45 7.00 -9.83
N TYR A 98 -19.06 7.68 -8.74
CA TYR A 98 -19.55 9.01 -8.33
C TYR A 98 -18.54 10.14 -8.59
N ARG A 99 -17.65 9.98 -9.57
CA ARG A 99 -16.62 10.99 -9.85
C ARG A 99 -17.25 12.31 -10.29
N PRO A 100 -16.71 13.46 -9.82
CA PRO A 100 -17.09 14.75 -10.38
C PRO A 100 -16.63 14.86 -11.84
N GLU A 101 -17.33 15.69 -12.61
CA GLU A 101 -16.99 15.96 -14.00
C GLU A 101 -15.57 16.53 -14.14
N ASP A 102 -14.88 16.12 -15.19
CA ASP A 102 -13.64 16.75 -15.61
C ASP A 102 -13.92 18.03 -16.43
N LYS A 103 -12.87 18.79 -16.74
CA LYS A 103 -13.02 20.05 -17.47
C LYS A 103 -13.59 19.85 -18.88
N ALA A 104 -13.26 18.74 -19.54
CA ALA A 104 -13.76 18.45 -20.88
C ALA A 104 -15.24 18.05 -20.85
N ALA A 105 -15.66 17.16 -19.94
CA ALA A 105 -17.08 16.82 -19.78
C ALA A 105 -17.91 18.05 -19.39
N LYS A 106 -17.38 18.91 -18.51
CA LYS A 106 -18.06 20.16 -18.13
C LYS A 106 -18.25 21.07 -19.35
N LYS A 107 -17.23 21.23 -20.19
CA LYS A 107 -17.32 22.02 -21.44
C LYS A 107 -18.37 21.43 -22.38
N ALA A 108 -18.35 20.11 -22.60
CA ALA A 108 -19.32 19.43 -23.45
C ALA A 108 -20.76 19.55 -22.92
N ARG A 109 -20.95 19.45 -21.60
CA ARG A 109 -22.26 19.65 -20.97
C ARG A 109 -22.78 21.07 -21.19
N LEU A 110 -21.93 22.08 -20.97
CA LEU A 110 -22.32 23.48 -21.17
C LEU A 110 -22.64 23.79 -22.64
N LEU A 111 -21.89 23.22 -23.59
CA LEU A 111 -22.19 23.33 -25.02
C LEU A 111 -23.55 22.73 -25.37
N ARG A 112 -23.82 21.49 -24.93
CA ARG A 112 -25.13 20.84 -25.13
C ARG A 112 -26.27 21.60 -24.49
N GLU A 113 -26.06 22.15 -23.28
CA GLU A 113 -27.05 23.00 -22.61
C GLU A 113 -27.31 24.29 -23.39
N ALA A 114 -26.27 24.92 -23.95
CA ALA A 114 -26.40 26.13 -24.76
C ALA A 114 -27.14 25.84 -26.08
N GLU A 115 -26.80 24.75 -26.77
CA GLU A 115 -27.48 24.31 -27.99
C GLU A 115 -28.96 23.97 -27.75
N ALA A 116 -29.27 23.26 -26.67
CA ALA A 116 -30.64 22.92 -26.30
C ALA A 116 -31.48 24.18 -26.00
N ARG A 117 -30.89 25.16 -25.30
CA ARG A 117 -31.53 26.45 -25.02
C ARG A 117 -31.73 27.27 -26.29
N ALA A 118 -30.75 27.28 -27.20
CA ALA A 118 -30.88 27.94 -28.50
C ALA A 118 -31.99 27.31 -29.35
N ALA A 119 -32.22 25.99 -29.22
CA ALA A 119 -33.31 25.26 -29.84
C ALA A 119 -34.66 25.38 -29.10
N GLY A 120 -34.79 26.27 -28.11
CA GLY A 120 -36.04 26.52 -27.38
C GLY A 120 -36.46 25.42 -26.40
N LYS A 121 -35.60 24.45 -26.10
CA LYS A 121 -35.87 23.40 -25.11
C LYS A 121 -35.32 23.81 -23.75
N GLU A 122 -36.15 23.78 -22.71
CA GLU A 122 -35.66 23.93 -21.34
C GLU A 122 -34.97 22.63 -20.86
N PRO A 123 -33.67 22.66 -20.52
CA PRO A 123 -32.98 21.46 -20.03
C PRO A 123 -33.38 21.15 -18.58
N GLU A 124 -34.02 20.00 -18.35
CA GLU A 124 -34.26 19.50 -16.99
C GLU A 124 -32.93 19.21 -16.27
N LYS A 125 -32.69 19.91 -15.16
CA LYS A 125 -31.47 19.77 -14.35
C LYS A 125 -31.71 18.91 -13.12
N LYS A 126 -31.58 17.59 -13.26
CA LYS A 126 -31.48 16.70 -12.10
C LYS A 126 -30.12 16.92 -11.42
N LYS A 127 -30.13 17.21 -10.11
CA LYS A 127 -28.90 17.47 -9.34
C LYS A 127 -28.00 16.23 -9.36
N PRO A 128 -26.76 16.32 -9.87
CA PRO A 128 -25.88 15.15 -9.95
C PRO A 128 -25.40 14.74 -8.56
N VAL A 129 -25.44 13.44 -8.29
CA VAL A 129 -24.85 12.83 -7.10
C VAL A 129 -23.37 12.60 -7.38
N VAL A 130 -22.51 13.30 -6.66
CA VAL A 130 -21.05 13.26 -6.88
C VAL A 130 -20.32 13.25 -5.54
N VAL A 131 -19.12 12.66 -5.53
CA VAL A 131 -18.18 12.74 -4.42
C VAL A 131 -17.85 14.20 -4.13
N LYS A 132 -17.94 14.58 -2.87
CA LYS A 132 -17.55 15.90 -2.37
C LYS A 132 -16.08 15.86 -1.97
N PHE A 133 -15.36 16.93 -2.30
CA PHE A 133 -13.92 17.05 -2.05
C PHE A 133 -13.58 18.47 -1.61
N GLY A 134 -12.35 18.62 -1.12
CA GLY A 134 -11.87 19.85 -0.49
C GLY A 134 -12.11 19.81 1.02
N LEU A 135 -11.06 20.04 1.78
CA LEU A 135 -11.07 19.84 3.23
C LEU A 135 -12.19 20.65 3.91
N ASN A 136 -12.28 21.96 3.64
CA ASN A 136 -13.29 22.84 4.23
C ASN A 136 -14.72 22.44 3.89
N HIS A 137 -14.95 21.90 2.69
CA HIS A 137 -16.28 21.45 2.29
C HIS A 137 -16.63 20.13 2.96
N VAL A 138 -15.69 19.18 3.00
CA VAL A 138 -15.86 17.91 3.71
C VAL A 138 -16.17 18.16 5.18
N THR A 139 -15.50 19.11 5.82
CA THR A 139 -15.66 19.39 7.26
C THR A 139 -17.03 19.99 7.56
N HIS A 140 -17.48 20.94 6.73
CA HIS A 140 -18.84 21.47 6.82
C HIS A 140 -19.90 20.37 6.64
N LEU A 141 -19.70 19.41 5.74
CA LEU A 141 -20.63 18.28 5.56
C LEU A 141 -20.67 17.32 6.75
N VAL A 142 -19.54 17.17 7.46
CA VAL A 142 -19.47 16.37 8.69
C VAL A 142 -20.18 17.09 9.83
N GLU A 143 -19.93 18.39 10.02
CA GLU A 143 -20.55 19.21 11.07
C GLU A 143 -22.06 19.37 10.88
N THR A 144 -22.52 19.41 9.62
CA THR A 144 -23.96 19.46 9.31
C THR A 144 -24.64 18.09 9.30
N GLY A 145 -23.90 17.00 9.54
CA GLY A 145 -24.44 15.63 9.55
C GLY A 145 -24.90 15.12 8.17
N LYS A 146 -24.49 15.79 7.08
CA LYS A 146 -24.88 15.43 5.69
C LYS A 146 -23.95 14.39 5.05
N ALA A 147 -22.77 14.17 5.62
CA ALA A 147 -21.83 13.17 5.13
C ALA A 147 -22.24 11.76 5.61
N SER A 148 -22.43 10.83 4.68
CA SER A 148 -22.70 9.42 4.96
C SER A 148 -21.42 8.62 5.21
N LEU A 149 -20.33 8.97 4.52
CA LEU A 149 -19.01 8.35 4.67
C LEU A 149 -17.91 9.36 4.35
N VAL A 150 -16.86 9.40 5.18
CA VAL A 150 -15.67 10.23 4.96
C VAL A 150 -14.43 9.35 4.75
N VAL A 151 -13.72 9.59 3.66
CA VAL A 151 -12.49 8.87 3.30
C VAL A 151 -11.30 9.81 3.47
N ILE A 152 -10.34 9.44 4.32
CA ILE A 152 -9.19 10.28 4.71
C ILE A 152 -7.89 9.63 4.20
N ALA A 153 -7.00 10.40 3.61
CA ALA A 153 -5.68 9.90 3.23
C ALA A 153 -4.72 9.79 4.43
N HIS A 154 -3.87 8.77 4.43
CA HIS A 154 -2.87 8.57 5.49
C HIS A 154 -1.59 9.43 5.38
N ASP A 155 -1.28 9.94 4.19
CA ASP A 155 0.02 10.52 3.79
C ASP A 155 -0.10 12.01 3.44
N VAL A 156 -1.02 12.71 4.11
CA VAL A 156 -1.16 14.16 4.01
C VAL A 156 0.03 14.84 4.68
N ASP A 157 0.58 15.83 3.99
CA ASP A 157 1.71 16.65 4.44
C ASP A 157 1.33 18.07 4.04
N PRO A 158 1.07 19.01 4.98
CA PRO A 158 1.16 18.88 6.45
C PRO A 158 0.05 18.03 7.12
N ILE A 159 0.38 17.29 8.18
CA ILE A 159 -0.55 16.34 8.84
C ILE A 159 -1.62 17.05 9.70
N GLU A 160 -1.33 18.27 10.12
CA GLU A 160 -2.18 19.16 10.91
C GLU A 160 -3.52 19.41 10.20
N LEU A 161 -3.54 19.35 8.87
CA LEU A 161 -4.75 19.50 8.07
C LEU A 161 -5.79 18.41 8.33
N VAL A 162 -5.37 17.20 8.70
CA VAL A 162 -6.29 16.06 8.86
C VAL A 162 -6.27 15.44 10.24
N VAL A 163 -5.32 15.78 11.10
CA VAL A 163 -5.14 15.13 12.42
C VAL A 163 -6.40 15.17 13.30
N TRP A 164 -7.17 16.25 13.19
CA TRP A 164 -8.40 16.48 13.95
C TRP A 164 -9.65 15.86 13.30
N LEU A 165 -9.62 15.58 11.99
CA LEU A 165 -10.79 15.15 11.23
C LEU A 165 -11.39 13.82 11.76
N PRO A 166 -10.60 12.77 12.08
CA PRO A 166 -11.12 11.56 12.71
C PRO A 166 -11.85 11.81 14.05
N ALA A 167 -11.43 12.81 14.83
CA ALA A 167 -12.08 13.15 16.09
C ALA A 167 -13.44 13.84 15.85
N VAL A 168 -13.51 14.74 14.87
CA VAL A 168 -14.75 15.40 14.46
C VAL A 168 -15.75 14.40 13.89
N CYS A 169 -15.32 13.50 12.99
CA CYS A 169 -16.19 12.46 12.45
C CYS A 169 -16.79 11.58 13.55
N ARG A 170 -15.99 11.19 14.56
CA ARG A 170 -16.47 10.41 15.71
C ARG A 170 -17.49 11.19 16.55
N LYS A 171 -17.22 12.48 16.83
CA LYS A 171 -18.12 13.35 17.61
C LYS A 171 -19.48 13.52 16.92
N MET A 172 -19.48 13.68 15.59
CA MET A 172 -20.67 13.86 14.77
C MET A 172 -21.33 12.52 14.36
N ASN A 173 -20.84 11.38 14.87
CA ASN A 173 -21.30 10.03 14.52
C ASN A 173 -21.26 9.70 13.01
N VAL A 174 -20.33 10.33 12.28
CA VAL A 174 -20.12 10.08 10.85
C VAL A 174 -19.07 8.97 10.67
N PRO A 175 -19.39 7.90 9.92
CA PRO A 175 -18.43 6.85 9.56
C PRO A 175 -17.22 7.45 8.82
N TYR A 176 -16.01 7.10 9.25
CA TYR A 176 -14.79 7.47 8.53
C TYR A 176 -13.88 6.28 8.30
N ILE A 177 -13.06 6.39 7.26
CA ILE A 177 -12.09 5.38 6.87
C ILE A 177 -10.78 6.04 6.47
N ILE A 178 -9.65 5.48 6.92
CA ILE A 178 -8.32 5.95 6.53
C ILE A 178 -7.76 5.03 5.45
N VAL A 179 -7.42 5.59 4.29
CA VAL A 179 -6.91 4.84 3.13
C VAL A 179 -5.49 5.24 2.77
N LYS A 180 -4.79 4.32 2.09
CA LYS A 180 -3.43 4.56 1.59
C LYS A 180 -3.44 5.38 0.30
N GLY A 181 -2.75 6.52 0.34
CA GLY A 181 -2.38 7.33 -0.82
C GLY A 181 -3.33 8.50 -1.11
N LYS A 182 -2.92 9.72 -0.77
CA LYS A 182 -3.61 10.97 -1.16
C LYS A 182 -3.67 11.17 -2.66
N ALA A 183 -2.69 10.63 -3.39
CA ALA A 183 -2.67 10.61 -4.85
C ALA A 183 -3.84 9.78 -5.41
N ARG A 184 -4.15 8.62 -4.79
CA ARG A 184 -5.27 7.76 -5.21
C ARG A 184 -6.62 8.44 -4.97
N LEU A 185 -6.78 9.22 -3.89
CA LEU A 185 -7.98 10.05 -3.71
C LEU A 185 -8.02 11.18 -4.74
N GLY A 186 -6.87 11.78 -5.06
CA GLY A 186 -6.75 12.80 -6.08
C GLY A 186 -7.24 12.33 -7.46
N THR A 187 -6.85 11.12 -7.88
CA THR A 187 -7.28 10.60 -9.20
C THR A 187 -8.79 10.48 -9.33
N VAL A 188 -9.51 10.11 -8.27
CA VAL A 188 -10.98 10.06 -8.25
C VAL A 188 -11.57 11.42 -8.64
N VAL A 189 -11.02 12.51 -8.12
CA VAL A 189 -11.55 13.88 -8.31
C VAL A 189 -10.79 14.71 -9.34
N HIS A 190 -10.00 14.07 -10.20
CA HIS A 190 -9.20 14.73 -11.24
C HIS A 190 -8.19 15.76 -10.69
N GLN A 191 -7.63 15.51 -9.50
CA GLN A 191 -6.60 16.31 -8.87
C GLN A 191 -5.31 15.51 -8.67
N LYS A 192 -4.18 16.19 -8.49
CA LYS A 192 -2.91 15.51 -8.15
C LYS A 192 -3.00 14.80 -6.80
N ASN A 193 -3.60 15.47 -5.81
CA ASN A 193 -3.75 14.98 -4.44
C ASN A 193 -5.11 15.41 -3.88
N ALA A 194 -5.70 14.59 -3.02
CA ALA A 194 -6.83 14.98 -2.17
C ALA A 194 -6.61 14.46 -0.73
N ALA A 195 -6.82 15.32 0.26
CA ALA A 195 -6.63 14.97 1.67
C ALA A 195 -7.80 14.16 2.24
N ALA A 196 -9.02 14.53 1.87
CA ALA A 196 -10.25 13.83 2.25
C ALA A 196 -11.31 13.93 1.14
N LEU A 197 -12.17 12.93 1.08
CA LEU A 197 -13.36 12.87 0.24
C LEU A 197 -14.58 12.52 1.10
N ALA A 198 -15.77 12.98 0.71
CA ALA A 198 -17.01 12.64 1.39
C ALA A 198 -18.09 12.20 0.38
N LEU A 199 -18.85 11.18 0.77
CA LEU A 199 -20.10 10.81 0.11
C LEU A 199 -21.27 11.35 0.93
N THR A 200 -22.18 12.09 0.28
CA THR A 200 -23.40 12.62 0.92
C THR A 200 -24.64 11.82 0.58
N ALA A 201 -24.66 11.24 -0.62
CA ALA A 201 -25.73 10.39 -1.13
C ALA A 201 -25.15 9.47 -2.20
N VAL A 202 -25.82 8.35 -2.43
CA VAL A 202 -25.59 7.44 -3.56
C VAL A 202 -26.93 7.16 -4.24
N LYS A 203 -26.90 6.61 -5.45
CA LYS A 203 -28.09 6.09 -6.12
C LYS A 203 -28.63 4.88 -5.34
N SER A 204 -29.91 4.60 -5.48
CA SER A 204 -30.60 3.49 -4.82
C SER A 204 -29.92 2.14 -5.05
N GLU A 205 -29.40 1.91 -6.26
CA GLU A 205 -28.68 0.68 -6.66
C GLU A 205 -27.43 0.41 -5.80
N ASP A 206 -26.70 1.45 -5.42
CA ASP A 206 -25.43 1.35 -4.68
C ASP A 206 -25.61 1.47 -3.16
N GLN A 207 -26.83 1.73 -2.67
CA GLN A 207 -27.11 1.94 -1.24
C GLN A 207 -26.69 0.73 -0.39
N ARG A 208 -26.89 -0.49 -0.90
CA ARG A 208 -26.48 -1.73 -0.23
C ARG A 208 -24.96 -1.88 -0.16
N GLU A 209 -24.24 -1.46 -1.20
CA GLU A 209 -22.78 -1.49 -1.25
C GLU A 209 -22.21 -0.47 -0.25
N LEU A 210 -22.77 0.74 -0.22
CA LEU A 210 -22.39 1.78 0.74
C LEU A 210 -22.64 1.33 2.19
N ALA A 211 -23.79 0.72 2.49
CA ALA A 211 -24.10 0.25 3.84
C ALA A 211 -23.04 -0.73 4.38
N LYS A 212 -22.66 -1.74 3.58
CA LYS A 212 -21.61 -2.70 3.94
C LYS A 212 -20.26 -2.04 4.21
N ILE A 213 -19.90 -1.04 3.40
CA ILE A 213 -18.67 -0.26 3.58
C ILE A 213 -18.74 0.56 4.87
N VAL A 214 -19.87 1.21 5.12
CA VAL A 214 -20.11 2.02 6.33
C VAL A 214 -20.02 1.18 7.59
N ASP A 215 -20.62 -0.01 7.61
CA ASP A 215 -20.58 -0.92 8.76
C ASP A 215 -19.14 -1.37 9.02
N SER A 216 -18.43 -1.81 7.97
CA SER A 216 -17.02 -2.21 8.07
C SER A 216 -16.13 -1.06 8.57
N ALA A 217 -16.38 0.16 8.10
CA ALA A 217 -15.65 1.35 8.50
C ALA A 217 -15.94 1.72 9.96
N ARG A 218 -17.21 1.67 10.39
CA ARG A 218 -17.59 1.95 11.79
C ARG A 218 -16.90 1.01 12.76
N THR A 219 -16.99 -0.30 12.51
CA THR A 219 -16.35 -1.31 13.36
C THR A 219 -14.83 -1.13 13.41
N SER A 220 -14.20 -0.79 12.27
CA SER A 220 -12.75 -0.67 12.18
C SER A 220 -12.19 0.64 12.77
N PHE A 221 -12.90 1.76 12.63
CA PHE A 221 -12.36 3.11 12.88
C PHE A 221 -13.13 3.94 13.91
N ASN A 222 -14.46 3.87 13.93
CA ASN A 222 -15.28 4.67 14.85
C ASN A 222 -15.37 4.02 16.22
N GLU A 223 -15.69 2.72 16.23
CA GLU A 223 -15.91 1.89 17.43
C GLU A 223 -14.71 1.00 17.75
N GLY A 224 -13.77 0.89 16.81
CA GLY A 224 -12.56 0.09 16.96
C GLY A 224 -11.70 0.48 18.17
N PRO A 225 -10.72 -0.37 18.52
CA PRO A 225 -9.88 -0.18 19.70
C PRO A 225 -9.20 1.20 19.65
N ARG A 226 -9.17 1.88 20.80
CA ARG A 226 -8.46 3.15 20.93
C ARG A 226 -7.00 2.95 20.50
N VAL A 227 -6.57 3.73 19.51
CA VAL A 227 -5.20 3.69 19.01
C VAL A 227 -4.26 4.07 20.15
N SER A 228 -3.31 3.20 20.48
CA SER A 228 -2.28 3.44 21.49
C SER A 228 -1.10 4.23 20.91
N TRP A 229 -0.15 4.57 21.77
CA TRP A 229 1.13 5.14 21.35
C TRP A 229 1.82 4.23 20.34
N GLY A 230 2.36 4.83 19.27
CA GLY A 230 3.11 4.14 18.22
C GLY A 230 4.61 4.34 18.34
N GLY A 231 5.34 3.78 17.38
CA GLY A 231 6.79 3.93 17.29
C GLY A 231 7.55 3.17 18.39
N GLY A 232 8.72 3.67 18.79
CA GLY A 232 9.60 2.95 19.72
C GLY A 232 10.23 1.67 19.16
N ILE A 233 10.17 1.46 17.84
CA ILE A 233 10.67 0.25 17.20
C ILE A 233 12.17 0.42 17.01
N MET A 234 12.98 -0.42 17.64
CA MET A 234 14.44 -0.39 17.50
C MET A 234 14.91 -0.90 16.12
N GLY A 235 16.15 -0.55 15.74
CA GLY A 235 16.71 -1.00 14.47
C GLY A 235 17.02 -2.49 14.43
N PRO A 236 17.09 -3.10 13.24
CA PRO A 236 17.25 -4.55 13.09
C PRO A 236 18.55 -5.08 13.72
N LYS A 237 19.65 -4.31 13.64
CA LYS A 237 20.91 -4.66 14.32
C LYS A 237 20.77 -4.66 15.85
N SER A 238 20.05 -3.68 16.40
CA SER A 238 19.79 -3.59 17.84
C SER A 238 18.87 -4.70 18.31
N GLN A 239 17.81 -5.00 17.55
CA GLN A 239 16.90 -6.12 17.81
C GLN A 239 17.61 -7.48 17.70
N ALA A 240 18.53 -7.65 16.75
CA ALA A 240 19.35 -8.86 16.66
C ALA A 240 20.24 -9.02 17.91
N LYS A 241 20.92 -7.94 18.35
CA LYS A 241 21.72 -7.97 19.59
C LYS A 241 20.88 -8.24 20.84
N ALA A 242 19.66 -7.70 20.92
CA ALA A 242 18.74 -8.00 22.02
C ALA A 242 18.32 -9.47 22.01
N ARG A 243 17.90 -10.02 20.85
CA ARG A 243 17.52 -11.43 20.70
C ARG A 243 18.66 -12.39 21.03
N LEU A 244 19.90 -12.07 20.69
CA LEU A 244 21.05 -12.90 21.05
C LEU A 244 21.24 -12.95 22.57
N ARG A 245 21.18 -11.78 23.24
CA ARG A 245 21.24 -11.71 24.71
C ARG A 245 20.08 -12.42 25.39
N GLU A 246 18.85 -12.29 24.87
CA GLU A 246 17.68 -12.99 25.38
C GLU A 246 17.84 -14.51 25.28
N LYS A 247 18.40 -15.01 24.17
CA LYS A 247 18.69 -16.44 23.99
C LYS A 247 19.74 -16.95 24.98
N GLU A 248 20.79 -16.17 25.23
CA GLU A 248 21.82 -16.53 26.22
C GLU A 248 21.23 -16.60 27.62
N LEU A 249 20.46 -15.59 28.02
CA LEU A 249 19.76 -15.55 29.32
C LEU A 249 18.81 -16.75 29.47
N GLN A 250 18.03 -17.07 28.43
CA GLN A 250 17.13 -18.22 28.44
C GLN A 250 17.89 -19.54 28.60
N ARG A 251 19.06 -19.66 27.96
CA ARG A 251 19.92 -20.84 28.09
C ARG A 251 20.46 -20.97 29.52
N GLU A 252 20.90 -19.87 30.12
CA GLU A 252 21.39 -19.84 31.50
C GLU A 252 20.28 -20.20 32.50
N LEU A 253 19.08 -19.63 32.34
CA LEU A 253 17.92 -19.94 33.18
C LEU A 253 17.50 -21.40 33.06
N ALA A 254 17.50 -21.96 31.85
CA ALA A 254 17.19 -23.37 31.62
C ALA A 254 18.23 -24.30 32.27
N GLN A 255 19.51 -23.92 32.24
CA GLN A 255 20.59 -24.65 32.93
C GLN A 255 20.53 -24.52 34.45
N ARG A 256 19.89 -23.48 34.98
CA ARG A 256 19.73 -23.26 36.42
C ARG A 256 18.49 -23.97 37.01
N LEU A 257 17.49 -24.23 36.16
CA LEU A 257 16.23 -24.88 36.54
C LEU A 257 16.25 -26.41 36.37
N GLY A 258 17.15 -26.94 35.53
CA GLY A 258 17.42 -28.38 35.38
C GLY A 258 18.63 -28.79 36.21
#